data_AF-A0A7S3AYI4-F1
#
_entry.id   AF-A0A7S3AYI4-F1
#
_cell.length_a   1.000
_cell.length_b   1.000
_cell.length_c   1.000
_cell.angle_alpha   90.00
_cell.angle_beta   90.00
_cell.angle_gamma   90.00
#
_symmetry.space_group_name_H-M   'P 1'
#
loop_
_entity.id
_entity.type
_entity.pdbx_description
1 polymer ?
#
loop_
_entity_poly.entity_id
_entity_poly.type
_entity_poly.pdbx_seq_one_letter_code
_entity_poly.pdbx_strand_id
1 'polypeptide(L)'
;ADSPGTRPLRLFKALRPLRSMQRIRGMRVIVSCILAALPQLGTVVVFLVFVLSIFGIVGVQLFKGSLRHQCFIVDADHPTDRSLMEETGQVCAAYCERDDYTGSSTGFCESLGNTTTQVEGSSGISKHRPGQWIWTCNPGEHCLCGNSRLADPDCSLVDNPNYGINHFDNVVWAMVSLFQAISLEGWVDIMYTVMDGSGFFSFIYFIIVIVLGALIVINLFLAVLCDNFNMADSNAENGEPEGVDGEKETAKELLTLTQSNPIRAACLWVCKQAWFNHVIFVCICLNTILMMGVVRPQPGYGQTVDSNLRAYDYMWMELYWTLFALNAALTFIFVCESTIKLLGLGPRLFVKDLYNVFDVVVVFVSVLELIFEILKHTSSDLGSAVPG
;
A
#
# COMPACT_ATOMS: atom_id res chain seq x y z
N ALA A 1 -15.84 18.57 -13.31
CA ALA A 1 -15.57 17.16 -12.96
C ALA A 1 -14.10 16.84 -13.19
N ASP A 2 -13.43 16.12 -12.28
CA ASP A 2 -12.05 15.64 -12.48
C ASP A 2 -12.05 14.49 -13.50
N SER A 3 -11.26 14.61 -14.57
CA SER A 3 -11.02 13.51 -15.50
C SER A 3 -10.36 12.35 -14.72
N PRO A 4 -10.91 11.12 -14.73
CA PRO A 4 -10.40 10.00 -13.95
C PRO A 4 -8.92 9.67 -14.25
N GLY A 5 -8.41 10.00 -15.45
CA GLY A 5 -7.05 9.71 -15.88
C GLY A 5 -5.93 10.55 -15.24
N THR A 6 -6.21 11.70 -14.61
CA THR A 6 -5.16 12.57 -14.04
C THR A 6 -4.92 12.35 -12.55
N ARG A 7 -5.74 11.54 -11.88
CA ARG A 7 -5.61 11.24 -10.43
C ARG A 7 -4.29 10.53 -10.08
N PRO A 8 -3.80 9.53 -10.84
CA PRO A 8 -2.51 8.90 -10.55
C PRO A 8 -1.33 9.85 -10.76
N LEU A 9 -1.42 10.76 -11.74
CA LEU A 9 -0.37 11.76 -12.01
C LEU A 9 -0.17 12.70 -10.81
N ARG A 10 -1.24 13.04 -10.09
CA ARG A 10 -1.17 13.83 -8.85
C ARG A 10 -0.39 13.12 -7.74
N LEU A 11 -0.35 11.79 -7.72
CA LEU A 11 0.41 11.01 -6.73
C LEU A 11 1.92 11.25 -6.86
N PHE A 12 2.42 11.50 -8.07
CA PHE A 12 3.84 11.79 -8.31
C PHE A 12 4.27 13.12 -7.66
N LYS A 13 3.36 14.04 -7.35
CA LYS A 13 3.68 15.26 -6.58
C LYS A 13 4.16 14.93 -5.17
N ALA A 14 3.70 13.82 -4.58
CA ALA A 14 4.18 13.33 -3.29
C ALA A 14 5.64 12.86 -3.32
N LEU A 15 6.23 12.68 -4.52
CA LEU A 15 7.65 12.35 -4.68
C LEU A 15 8.56 13.60 -4.74
N ARG A 16 8.00 14.80 -4.95
CA ARG A 16 8.78 16.06 -4.98
C ARG A 16 9.57 16.32 -3.69
N PRO A 17 9.03 16.07 -2.48
CA PRO A 17 9.79 16.18 -1.23
C PRO A 17 11.01 15.26 -1.16
N LEU A 18 11.02 14.13 -1.90
CA LEU A 18 12.18 13.24 -1.97
C LEU A 18 13.39 13.92 -2.63
N ARG A 19 13.19 14.98 -3.43
CA ARG A 19 14.29 15.83 -3.94
C ARG A 19 15.03 16.54 -2.80
N SER A 20 14.34 16.89 -1.72
CA SER A 20 14.99 17.48 -0.53
C SER A 20 15.91 16.49 0.19
N MET A 21 15.65 15.18 0.06
CA MET A 21 16.53 14.14 0.62
C MET A 21 17.90 14.13 -0.06
N GLN A 22 17.97 14.63 -1.29
CA GLN A 22 19.24 14.85 -1.98
C GLN A 22 20.06 15.94 -1.25
N ARG A 23 19.47 16.89 -0.55
CA ARG A 23 20.27 17.93 0.11
C ARG A 23 21.00 17.47 1.36
N ILE A 24 20.52 16.40 2.00
CA ILE A 24 21.00 15.94 3.29
C ILE A 24 21.96 14.78 3.04
N ARG A 25 23.26 15.08 3.10
CA ARG A 25 24.35 14.11 2.91
C ARG A 25 24.14 12.83 3.75
N GLY A 26 23.69 12.96 5.00
CA GLY A 26 23.43 11.81 5.87
C GLY A 26 22.28 10.92 5.37
N MET A 27 21.22 11.50 4.79
CA MET A 27 20.08 10.73 4.29
C MET A 27 20.42 9.99 3.00
N ARG A 28 21.27 10.58 2.14
CA ARG A 28 21.77 9.95 0.92
C ARG A 28 22.56 8.67 1.20
N VAL A 29 23.47 8.71 2.16
CA VAL A 29 24.30 7.54 2.53
C VAL A 29 23.39 6.41 3.00
N ILE A 30 22.38 6.70 3.82
CA ILE A 30 21.42 5.70 4.28
C ILE A 30 20.65 5.09 3.09
N VAL A 31 20.14 5.93 2.17
CA VAL A 31 19.41 5.44 0.99
C VAL A 31 20.30 4.60 0.07
N SER A 32 21.53 5.02 -0.19
CA SER A 32 22.47 4.23 -1.00
C SER A 32 22.79 2.89 -0.35
N CYS A 33 22.95 2.83 0.97
CA CYS A 33 23.15 1.58 1.69
C CYS A 33 21.92 0.66 1.59
N ILE A 34 20.70 1.21 1.73
CA ILE A 34 19.46 0.45 1.56
C ILE A 34 19.34 -0.08 0.13
N LEU A 35 19.57 0.76 -0.88
CA LEU A 35 19.50 0.38 -2.29
C LEU A 35 20.57 -0.67 -2.65
N ALA A 36 21.75 -0.59 -2.05
CA ALA A 36 22.81 -1.59 -2.21
C ALA A 36 22.43 -2.94 -1.57
N ALA A 37 21.63 -2.94 -0.50
CA ALA A 37 21.12 -4.16 0.13
C ALA A 37 19.93 -4.80 -0.61
N LEU A 38 19.20 -4.04 -1.43
CA LEU A 38 17.99 -4.54 -2.14
C LEU A 38 18.22 -5.79 -3.00
N PRO A 39 19.30 -5.92 -3.80
CA PRO A 39 19.53 -7.11 -4.60
C PRO A 39 19.71 -8.38 -3.75
N GLN A 40 20.39 -8.26 -2.61
CA GLN A 40 20.59 -9.38 -1.68
C GLN A 40 19.26 -9.77 -1.00
N LEU A 41 18.48 -8.77 -0.58
CA LEU A 41 17.12 -8.97 -0.06
C LEU A 41 16.20 -9.64 -1.09
N GLY A 42 16.36 -9.36 -2.38
CA GLY A 42 15.60 -9.99 -3.46
C GLY A 42 15.69 -11.52 -3.43
N THR A 43 16.87 -12.07 -3.12
CA THR A 43 17.05 -13.54 -3.00
C THR A 43 16.26 -14.11 -1.82
N VAL A 44 16.25 -13.39 -0.70
CA VAL A 44 15.46 -13.76 0.50
C VAL A 44 13.97 -13.72 0.20
N VAL A 45 13.49 -12.70 -0.53
CA VAL A 45 12.09 -12.58 -0.93
C VAL A 45 11.67 -13.74 -1.85
N VAL A 46 12.50 -14.11 -2.83
CA VAL A 46 12.22 -15.26 -3.71
C VAL A 46 12.13 -16.56 -2.90
N PHE A 47 13.06 -16.75 -1.96
CA PHE A 47 13.03 -17.92 -1.08
C PHE A 47 11.79 -17.92 -0.17
N LEU A 48 11.42 -16.78 0.39
CA LEU A 48 10.21 -16.64 1.20
C LEU A 48 8.95 -16.97 0.39
N VAL A 49 8.83 -16.45 -0.83
CA VAL A 49 7.71 -16.76 -1.74
C VAL A 49 7.65 -18.26 -2.04
N PHE A 50 8.80 -18.91 -2.25
CA PHE A 50 8.86 -20.35 -2.47
C PHE A 50 8.37 -21.15 -1.24
N VAL A 51 8.83 -20.80 -0.04
CA VAL A 51 8.40 -21.44 1.22
C VAL A 51 6.90 -21.22 1.46
N LEU A 52 6.41 -19.99 1.27
CA LEU A 52 4.99 -19.64 1.36
C LEU A 52 4.16 -20.43 0.34
N SER A 53 4.68 -20.70 -0.85
CA SER A 53 3.97 -21.48 -1.87
C SER A 53 3.83 -22.95 -1.44
N ILE A 54 4.87 -23.54 -0.85
CA ILE A 54 4.82 -24.92 -0.34
C ILE A 54 3.77 -25.05 0.77
N PHE A 55 3.86 -24.20 1.80
CA PHE A 55 2.90 -24.23 2.88
C PHE A 55 1.50 -23.81 2.40
N GLY A 56 1.40 -22.87 1.46
CA GLY A 56 0.14 -22.48 0.84
C GLY A 56 -0.55 -23.64 0.13
N ILE A 57 0.18 -24.45 -0.64
CA ILE A 57 -0.36 -25.66 -1.28
C ILE A 57 -0.85 -26.65 -0.22
N VAL A 58 -0.06 -26.91 0.82
CA VAL A 58 -0.46 -27.80 1.93
C VAL A 58 -1.71 -27.27 2.62
N GLY A 59 -1.76 -25.97 2.95
CA GLY A 59 -2.90 -25.32 3.57
C GLY A 59 -4.17 -25.39 2.73
N VAL A 60 -4.06 -25.24 1.40
CA VAL A 60 -5.20 -25.43 0.49
C VAL A 60 -5.71 -26.87 0.55
N GLN A 61 -4.83 -27.87 0.57
CA GLN A 61 -5.26 -29.28 0.65
C GLN A 61 -5.93 -29.60 1.99
N LEU A 62 -5.55 -28.92 3.07
CA LEU A 62 -6.09 -29.16 4.41
C LEU A 62 -7.37 -28.36 4.70
N PHE A 63 -7.47 -27.12 4.22
CA PHE A 63 -8.46 -26.14 4.71
C PHE A 63 -9.29 -25.48 3.60
N LYS A 64 -9.21 -25.94 2.36
CA LYS A 64 -10.04 -25.40 1.27
C LYS A 64 -11.52 -25.50 1.62
N GLY A 65 -12.24 -24.38 1.51
CA GLY A 65 -13.66 -24.28 1.81
C GLY A 65 -14.00 -24.22 3.31
N SER A 66 -13.07 -24.53 4.22
CA SER A 66 -13.39 -24.69 5.64
C SER A 66 -13.80 -23.38 6.34
N LEU A 67 -13.41 -22.24 5.77
CA LEU A 67 -13.70 -20.91 6.32
C LEU A 67 -14.99 -20.29 5.77
N ARG A 68 -15.70 -20.97 4.85
CA ARG A 68 -16.92 -20.46 4.21
C ARG A 68 -18.20 -20.92 4.90
N HIS A 69 -18.09 -21.86 5.84
CA HIS A 69 -19.24 -22.50 6.45
C HIS A 69 -19.94 -21.59 7.45
N GLN A 70 -21.27 -21.69 7.46
CA GLN A 70 -22.11 -21.11 8.51
C GLN A 70 -22.91 -22.26 9.15
N CYS A 71 -22.99 -22.27 10.47
CA CYS A 71 -23.74 -23.29 11.19
C CYS A 71 -25.10 -22.75 11.60
N PHE A 72 -26.11 -23.61 11.50
CA PHE A 72 -27.47 -23.29 11.88
C PHE A 72 -28.04 -24.40 12.77
N ILE A 73 -28.87 -24.00 13.75
CA ILE A 73 -29.70 -24.93 14.50
C ILE A 73 -30.82 -25.41 13.57
N VAL A 74 -30.89 -26.72 13.36
CA VAL A 74 -31.96 -27.33 12.57
C VAL A 74 -33.14 -27.63 13.50
N ASP A 75 -34.00 -26.65 13.72
CA ASP A 75 -35.19 -26.83 14.56
C ASP A 75 -36.30 -27.61 13.83
N ALA A 76 -36.89 -28.60 14.53
CA ALA A 76 -38.02 -29.38 14.01
C ALA A 76 -39.35 -28.58 13.95
N ASP A 77 -39.46 -27.50 14.73
CA ASP A 77 -40.71 -26.72 14.89
C ASP A 77 -40.81 -25.50 13.94
N HIS A 78 -39.72 -25.10 13.28
CA HIS A 78 -39.70 -24.01 12.29
C HIS A 78 -39.14 -24.51 10.95
N PRO A 79 -39.97 -25.11 10.07
CA PRO A 79 -39.52 -25.71 8.81
C PRO A 79 -39.22 -24.69 7.71
N THR A 80 -38.93 -23.44 8.05
CA THR A 80 -38.45 -22.47 7.06
C THR A 80 -37.00 -22.80 6.71
N ASP A 81 -36.79 -23.16 5.45
CA ASP A 81 -35.52 -23.14 4.72
C ASP A 81 -34.57 -24.35 4.77
N ARG A 82 -34.98 -25.52 5.27
CA ARG A 82 -34.21 -26.76 4.99
C ARG A 82 -34.14 -27.10 3.49
N SER A 83 -35.06 -26.54 2.69
CA SER A 83 -35.15 -26.79 1.24
C SER A 83 -34.26 -25.89 0.37
N LEU A 84 -33.57 -24.90 0.95
CA LEU A 84 -32.77 -23.91 0.21
C LEU A 84 -31.28 -23.92 0.60
N MET A 85 -30.90 -24.76 1.56
CA MET A 85 -29.53 -24.93 2.03
C MET A 85 -29.07 -26.35 1.80
N GLU A 86 -27.85 -26.51 1.28
CA GLU A 86 -27.24 -27.81 1.05
C GLU A 86 -26.37 -28.18 2.26
N GLU A 87 -26.59 -29.38 2.81
CA GLU A 87 -25.77 -29.90 3.90
C GLU A 87 -24.37 -30.21 3.36
N THR A 88 -23.34 -29.61 3.94
CA THR A 88 -21.95 -29.85 3.51
C THR A 88 -21.40 -31.19 3.98
N GLY A 89 -22.17 -31.92 4.80
CA GLY A 89 -21.73 -33.13 5.51
C GLY A 89 -20.77 -32.85 6.66
N GLN A 90 -20.46 -31.58 6.95
CA GLN A 90 -19.65 -31.20 8.11
C GLN A 90 -20.53 -30.87 9.31
N VAL A 91 -20.08 -31.32 10.48
CA VAL A 91 -20.73 -31.04 11.75
C VAL A 91 -19.79 -30.16 12.56
N CYS A 92 -20.32 -29.08 13.12
CA CYS A 92 -19.60 -28.20 14.01
C CYS A 92 -19.02 -28.98 15.20
N ALA A 93 -17.70 -28.84 15.40
CA ALA A 93 -16.97 -29.46 16.50
C ALA A 93 -16.36 -28.40 17.43
N ALA A 94 -17.16 -27.41 17.83
CA ALA A 94 -16.71 -26.37 18.76
C ALA A 94 -16.34 -26.94 20.13
N TYR A 95 -15.31 -26.35 20.77
CA TYR A 95 -14.86 -26.69 22.13
C TYR A 95 -15.57 -25.89 23.22
N CYS A 96 -16.64 -25.21 22.83
CA CYS A 96 -17.49 -24.44 23.70
C CYS A 96 -18.96 -24.58 23.29
N GLU A 97 -19.83 -24.44 24.26
CA GLU A 97 -21.27 -24.38 24.07
C GLU A 97 -21.78 -23.04 24.62
N ARG A 98 -22.60 -22.34 23.84
CA ARG A 98 -23.22 -21.08 24.26
C ARG A 98 -24.71 -21.28 24.39
N ASP A 99 -25.23 -21.04 25.57
CA ASP A 99 -26.67 -20.97 25.77
C ASP A 99 -27.17 -19.60 25.27
N ASP A 100 -27.90 -19.62 24.16
CA ASP A 100 -28.47 -18.44 23.53
C ASP A 100 -29.53 -17.73 24.40
N TYR A 101 -30.17 -18.44 25.32
CA TYR A 101 -31.22 -17.89 26.19
C TYR A 101 -30.64 -17.21 27.42
N THR A 102 -29.62 -17.80 28.03
CA THR A 102 -29.00 -17.25 29.24
C THR A 102 -27.76 -16.40 28.94
N GLY A 103 -27.24 -16.47 27.71
CA GLY A 103 -25.99 -15.84 27.32
C GLY A 103 -24.76 -16.45 28.01
N SER A 104 -24.93 -17.57 28.71
CA SER A 104 -23.84 -18.26 29.40
C SER A 104 -23.04 -19.11 28.43
N SER A 105 -21.73 -19.20 28.66
CA SER A 105 -20.80 -19.92 27.80
C SER A 105 -20.03 -20.94 28.63
N THR A 106 -20.05 -22.20 28.23
CA THR A 106 -19.38 -23.32 28.89
C THR A 106 -18.25 -23.85 28.00
N GLY A 107 -17.10 -24.23 28.58
CA GLY A 107 -15.93 -24.71 27.85
C GLY A 107 -14.87 -23.64 27.57
N PHE A 108 -14.00 -23.88 26.58
CA PHE A 108 -12.84 -23.03 26.28
C PHE A 108 -13.21 -21.85 25.36
N CYS A 109 -14.15 -21.00 25.80
CA CYS A 109 -14.54 -19.78 25.09
C CYS A 109 -13.49 -18.64 25.20
N GLU A 110 -12.34 -18.87 25.82
CA GLU A 110 -11.40 -17.81 26.20
C GLU A 110 -10.69 -17.14 25.01
N SER A 111 -10.67 -17.78 23.83
CA SER A 111 -10.22 -17.18 22.56
C SER A 111 -11.02 -15.94 22.16
N LEU A 112 -12.21 -15.73 22.75
CA LEU A 112 -13.16 -14.71 22.32
C LEU A 112 -13.14 -13.47 23.24
N GLY A 113 -12.57 -13.54 24.43
CA GLY A 113 -12.58 -12.40 25.35
C GLY A 113 -13.99 -11.90 25.69
N ASN A 114 -14.08 -10.97 26.64
CA ASN A 114 -15.38 -10.53 27.18
C ASN A 114 -16.15 -9.57 26.24
N THR A 115 -15.57 -9.24 25.08
CA THR A 115 -16.04 -8.19 24.16
C THR A 115 -16.22 -8.65 22.72
N THR A 116 -15.89 -9.90 22.35
CA THR A 116 -16.40 -10.41 21.06
C THR A 116 -17.87 -10.78 21.24
N THR A 117 -18.71 -9.76 21.23
CA THR A 117 -20.03 -9.98 20.66
C THR A 117 -19.79 -10.40 19.22
N GLN A 118 -20.14 -11.64 18.87
CA GLN A 118 -20.28 -12.12 17.48
C GLN A 118 -21.46 -11.44 16.77
N VAL A 119 -21.60 -10.15 17.04
CA VAL A 119 -22.64 -9.29 16.54
C VAL A 119 -21.95 -7.95 16.36
N GLU A 120 -21.30 -7.78 15.22
CA GLU A 120 -21.12 -6.44 14.68
C GLU A 120 -22.50 -5.98 14.18
N GLY A 121 -23.38 -5.69 15.13
CA GLY A 121 -24.81 -5.50 14.95
C GLY A 121 -25.46 -5.22 16.29
N SER A 122 -25.22 -4.03 16.80
CA SER A 122 -26.01 -3.47 17.89
C SER A 122 -27.50 -3.73 17.66
N SER A 123 -28.21 -4.06 18.75
CA SER A 123 -29.67 -4.19 18.85
C SER A 123 -30.33 -5.36 18.11
N GLY A 124 -30.48 -6.49 18.81
CA GLY A 124 -31.76 -7.20 18.98
C GLY A 124 -32.58 -7.63 17.75
N ILE A 125 -32.02 -7.62 16.53
CA ILE A 125 -32.76 -7.88 15.31
C ILE A 125 -31.98 -8.86 14.43
N SER A 126 -32.46 -10.11 14.46
CA SER A 126 -32.33 -11.15 13.44
C SER A 126 -30.97 -11.84 13.26
N LYS A 127 -30.89 -13.08 13.77
CA LYS A 127 -29.89 -14.14 13.51
C LYS A 127 -29.72 -14.54 12.02
N HIS A 128 -30.19 -13.73 11.06
CA HIS A 128 -30.41 -14.13 9.65
C HIS A 128 -30.00 -13.07 8.64
N ARG A 129 -28.93 -12.28 8.90
CA ARG A 129 -28.36 -11.42 7.86
C ARG A 129 -27.08 -12.04 7.30
N PRO A 130 -26.99 -12.28 5.98
CA PRO A 130 -25.71 -12.59 5.35
C PRO A 130 -24.75 -11.40 5.56
N GLY A 131 -23.56 -11.67 6.09
CA GLY A 131 -22.51 -10.66 6.33
C GLY A 131 -22.27 -10.27 7.79
N GLN A 132 -22.89 -10.92 8.78
CA GLN A 132 -22.48 -10.81 10.19
C GLN A 132 -21.78 -12.09 10.65
N TRP A 133 -20.51 -11.94 11.02
CA TRP A 133 -19.58 -13.02 11.32
C TRP A 133 -19.90 -13.67 12.68
N ILE A 134 -20.59 -14.81 12.66
CA ILE A 134 -20.76 -15.67 13.83
C ILE A 134 -19.64 -16.70 13.76
N TRP A 135 -18.58 -16.46 14.55
CA TRP A 135 -17.37 -17.27 14.55
C TRP A 135 -17.48 -18.59 15.33
N THR A 136 -18.60 -18.83 16.04
CA THR A 136 -18.80 -20.06 16.79
C THR A 136 -20.16 -20.64 16.51
N CYS A 137 -20.13 -21.92 16.21
CA CYS A 137 -21.26 -22.79 16.14
C CYS A 137 -21.36 -23.62 17.42
N ASN A 138 -22.54 -24.10 17.78
CA ASN A 138 -22.67 -25.03 18.90
C ASN A 138 -22.26 -26.44 18.48
N PRO A 139 -21.72 -27.25 19.41
CA PRO A 139 -21.36 -28.64 19.12
C PRO A 139 -22.58 -29.40 18.56
N GLY A 140 -22.41 -30.04 17.40
CA GLY A 140 -23.48 -30.81 16.76
C GLY A 140 -24.37 -30.02 15.79
N GLU A 141 -24.18 -28.71 15.66
CA GLU A 141 -24.81 -27.95 14.58
C GLU A 141 -24.27 -28.42 13.22
N HIS A 142 -25.16 -28.46 12.22
CA HIS A 142 -24.77 -28.83 10.87
C HIS A 142 -24.26 -27.58 10.14
N CYS A 143 -23.10 -27.70 9.50
CA CYS A 143 -22.60 -26.69 8.60
C CYS A 143 -23.44 -26.73 7.32
N LEU A 144 -24.02 -25.58 6.96
CA LEU A 144 -24.83 -25.43 5.77
C LEU A 144 -24.17 -24.43 4.82
N CYS A 145 -24.38 -24.65 3.53
CA CYS A 145 -24.00 -23.70 2.49
C CYS A 145 -25.20 -23.31 1.63
N GLY A 146 -25.38 -22.01 1.45
CA GLY A 146 -26.48 -21.45 0.69
C GLY A 146 -26.92 -20.09 1.22
N ASN A 147 -27.40 -19.25 0.32
CA ASN A 147 -28.26 -18.13 0.65
C ASN A 147 -29.69 -18.61 0.35
N SER A 148 -30.68 -18.16 1.14
CA SER A 148 -32.10 -18.58 1.23
C SER A 148 -32.93 -18.66 -0.07
N ARG A 149 -32.33 -18.84 -1.25
CA ARG A 149 -32.98 -18.88 -2.58
C ARG A 149 -32.25 -19.74 -3.63
N LEU A 150 -30.99 -20.16 -3.43
CA LEU A 150 -30.17 -20.89 -4.43
C LEU A 150 -29.30 -21.95 -3.74
N ALA A 151 -29.34 -23.20 -4.24
CA ALA A 151 -28.42 -24.26 -3.82
C ALA A 151 -26.97 -23.90 -4.17
N ASP A 152 -26.06 -24.06 -3.23
CA ASP A 152 -24.64 -23.71 -3.35
C ASP A 152 -23.76 -24.84 -2.79
N PRO A 153 -23.58 -25.92 -3.56
CA PRO A 153 -22.83 -27.11 -3.11
C PRO A 153 -21.35 -26.82 -2.81
N ASP A 154 -20.81 -25.73 -3.37
CA ASP A 154 -19.40 -25.34 -3.24
C ASP A 154 -19.17 -24.21 -2.21
N CYS A 155 -20.23 -23.79 -1.48
CA CYS A 155 -20.16 -22.68 -0.51
C CYS A 155 -19.60 -21.38 -1.12
N SER A 156 -19.82 -21.16 -2.41
CA SER A 156 -19.26 -20.06 -3.20
C SER A 156 -19.95 -18.71 -2.99
N LEU A 157 -21.19 -18.71 -2.51
CA LEU A 157 -22.06 -17.54 -2.38
C LEU A 157 -21.83 -16.76 -1.07
N VAL A 158 -21.09 -17.33 -0.12
CA VAL A 158 -20.73 -16.67 1.15
C VAL A 158 -19.28 -16.20 1.09
N ASP A 159 -19.06 -14.96 1.50
CA ASP A 159 -17.71 -14.37 1.55
C ASP A 159 -16.89 -15.00 2.68
N ASN A 160 -15.60 -15.18 2.43
CA ASN A 160 -14.64 -15.60 3.44
C ASN A 160 -14.43 -14.51 4.52
N PRO A 161 -13.91 -14.88 5.71
CA PRO A 161 -13.64 -13.94 6.79
C PRO A 161 -12.74 -12.76 6.41
N ASN A 162 -12.82 -11.69 7.19
CA ASN A 162 -12.05 -10.45 7.01
C ASN A 162 -12.17 -9.88 5.59
N TYR A 163 -13.40 -9.64 5.14
CA TYR A 163 -13.70 -9.09 3.81
C TYR A 163 -13.13 -9.94 2.65
N GLY A 164 -13.06 -11.27 2.84
CA GLY A 164 -12.57 -12.20 1.83
C GLY A 164 -11.05 -12.36 1.76
N ILE A 165 -10.29 -11.81 2.70
CA ILE A 165 -8.81 -11.81 2.66
C ILE A 165 -8.24 -13.10 3.25
N ASN A 166 -8.78 -13.55 4.39
CA ASN A 166 -8.20 -14.66 5.15
C ASN A 166 -8.90 -15.97 4.78
N HIS A 167 -8.30 -16.75 3.87
CA HIS A 167 -8.83 -18.05 3.46
C HIS A 167 -7.81 -18.93 2.72
N PHE A 168 -8.14 -20.21 2.58
CA PHE A 168 -7.28 -21.25 1.97
C PHE A 168 -7.89 -21.89 0.72
N ASP A 169 -8.74 -21.17 -0.02
CA ASP A 169 -9.40 -21.77 -1.21
C ASP A 169 -8.49 -21.86 -2.43
N ASN A 170 -7.45 -21.03 -2.46
CA ASN A 170 -6.46 -20.97 -3.52
C ASN A 170 -5.09 -20.59 -2.92
N VAL A 171 -4.04 -20.94 -3.65
CA VAL A 171 -2.66 -20.83 -3.14
C VAL A 171 -2.27 -19.37 -2.88
N VAL A 172 -2.73 -18.42 -3.70
CA VAL A 172 -2.34 -17.00 -3.55
C VAL A 172 -2.91 -16.42 -2.26
N TRP A 173 -4.19 -16.63 -1.98
CA TRP A 173 -4.82 -16.14 -0.76
C TRP A 173 -4.38 -16.92 0.49
N ALA A 174 -4.05 -18.21 0.33
CA ALA A 174 -3.37 -18.98 1.37
C ALA A 174 -2.00 -18.37 1.69
N MET A 175 -1.19 -17.99 0.69
CA MET A 175 0.10 -17.32 0.89
C MET A 175 -0.05 -15.97 1.59
N VAL A 176 -1.10 -15.19 1.30
CA VAL A 176 -1.38 -13.92 2.01
C VAL A 176 -1.69 -14.18 3.48
N SER A 177 -2.55 -15.15 3.77
CA SER A 177 -2.91 -15.55 5.14
C SER A 177 -1.70 -16.07 5.91
N LEU A 178 -0.82 -16.84 5.25
CA LEU A 178 0.42 -17.37 5.84
C LEU A 178 1.50 -16.29 6.01
N PHE A 179 1.56 -15.30 5.12
CA PHE A 179 2.47 -14.17 5.26
C PHE A 179 2.12 -13.35 6.50
N GLN A 180 0.83 -13.07 6.70
CA GLN A 180 0.33 -12.46 7.94
C GLN A 180 0.66 -13.33 9.17
N ALA A 181 0.55 -14.66 9.05
CA ALA A 181 0.92 -15.55 10.15
C ALA A 181 2.42 -15.51 10.50
N ILE A 182 3.30 -15.52 9.48
CA ILE A 182 4.76 -15.49 9.65
C ILE A 182 5.26 -14.14 10.17
N SER A 183 4.58 -13.03 9.88
CA SER A 183 4.90 -11.72 10.47
C SER A 183 4.51 -11.61 11.94
N LEU A 184 3.93 -12.67 12.53
CA LEU A 184 3.47 -12.74 13.92
C LEU A 184 2.38 -11.70 14.24
N GLU A 185 1.61 -11.28 13.25
CA GLU A 185 0.54 -10.29 13.40
C GLU A 185 -0.83 -10.93 13.12
N GLY A 186 -1.73 -10.96 14.10
CA GLY A 186 -3.09 -11.52 13.93
C GLY A 186 -3.12 -13.01 13.57
N TRP A 187 -2.01 -13.73 13.73
CA TRP A 187 -1.88 -15.15 13.38
C TRP A 187 -2.73 -16.07 14.25
N VAL A 188 -2.94 -15.65 15.51
CA VAL A 188 -3.77 -16.36 16.49
C VAL A 188 -5.23 -16.39 16.03
N ASP A 189 -5.74 -15.27 15.51
CA ASP A 189 -7.12 -15.15 15.02
C ASP A 189 -7.36 -16.05 13.80
N ILE A 190 -6.39 -16.08 12.86
CA ILE A 190 -6.44 -16.99 11.70
C ILE A 190 -6.42 -18.44 12.17
N MET A 191 -5.51 -18.79 13.09
CA MET A 191 -5.40 -20.14 13.62
C MET A 191 -6.70 -20.59 14.29
N TYR A 192 -7.29 -19.76 15.15
CA TYR A 192 -8.56 -20.08 15.81
C TYR A 192 -9.70 -20.21 14.82
N THR A 193 -9.79 -19.33 13.83
CA THR A 193 -10.77 -19.47 12.73
C THR A 193 -10.63 -20.81 12.00
N VAL A 194 -9.40 -21.23 11.71
CA VAL A 194 -9.17 -22.52 11.06
C VAL A 194 -9.45 -23.67 12.03
N MET A 195 -9.17 -23.54 13.32
CA MET A 195 -9.51 -24.56 14.32
C MET A 195 -11.02 -24.77 14.43
N ASP A 196 -11.80 -23.69 14.39
CA ASP A 196 -13.26 -23.75 14.43
C ASP A 196 -13.82 -24.31 13.12
N GLY A 197 -13.22 -23.99 11.97
CA GLY A 197 -13.68 -24.45 10.65
C GLY A 197 -13.22 -25.86 10.24
N SER A 198 -12.10 -26.37 10.77
CA SER A 198 -11.48 -27.64 10.32
C SER A 198 -11.09 -28.61 11.43
N GLY A 199 -11.11 -28.17 12.69
CA GLY A 199 -10.83 -28.99 13.86
C GLY A 199 -9.61 -28.55 14.67
N PHE A 200 -9.55 -29.00 15.93
CA PHE A 200 -8.56 -28.56 16.91
C PHE A 200 -7.11 -28.72 16.48
N PHE A 201 -6.76 -29.85 15.86
CA PHE A 201 -5.36 -30.15 15.53
C PHE A 201 -4.75 -29.23 14.47
N SER A 202 -5.54 -28.33 13.88
CA SER A 202 -5.07 -27.30 12.94
C SER A 202 -4.02 -26.37 13.54
N PHE A 203 -3.97 -26.18 14.87
CA PHE A 203 -2.90 -25.40 15.50
C PHE A 203 -1.50 -25.97 15.17
N ILE A 204 -1.36 -27.29 14.99
CA ILE A 204 -0.06 -27.93 14.72
C ILE A 204 0.52 -27.40 13.41
N TYR A 205 -0.33 -27.24 12.39
CA TYR A 205 0.07 -26.66 11.11
C TYR A 205 0.59 -25.24 11.29
N PHE A 206 -0.12 -24.38 12.01
CA PHE A 206 0.30 -23.00 12.24
C PHE A 206 1.58 -22.90 13.06
N ILE A 207 1.74 -23.73 14.10
CA ILE A 207 2.98 -23.76 14.89
C ILE A 207 4.19 -24.17 14.01
N ILE A 208 4.05 -25.18 13.16
CA ILE A 208 5.12 -25.59 12.24
C ILE A 208 5.46 -24.47 11.25
N VAL A 209 4.43 -23.85 10.63
CA VAL A 209 4.61 -22.74 9.69
C VAL A 209 5.28 -21.55 10.35
N ILE A 210 4.87 -21.18 11.56
CA ILE A 210 5.41 -20.02 12.28
C ILE A 210 6.84 -20.29 12.73
N VAL A 211 7.11 -21.45 13.35
CA VAL A 211 8.46 -21.79 13.79
C VAL A 211 9.41 -21.84 12.60
N LEU A 212 9.05 -22.54 11.52
CA LEU A 212 9.92 -22.63 10.36
C LEU A 212 10.00 -21.30 9.60
N GLY A 213 8.85 -20.67 9.32
CA GLY A 213 8.75 -19.45 8.53
C GLY A 213 9.33 -18.22 9.22
N ALA A 214 9.00 -17.97 10.48
CA ALA A 214 9.51 -16.82 11.21
C ALA A 214 11.02 -16.96 11.51
N LEU A 215 11.50 -18.16 11.85
CA LEU A 215 12.95 -18.39 11.99
C LEU A 215 13.67 -18.18 10.67
N ILE A 216 13.12 -18.66 9.55
CA ILE A 216 13.70 -18.44 8.23
C ILE A 216 13.77 -16.94 7.91
N VAL A 217 12.67 -16.20 8.05
CA VAL A 217 12.62 -14.77 7.71
C VAL A 217 13.56 -13.96 8.59
N ILE A 218 13.50 -14.14 9.91
CA ILE A 218 14.32 -13.37 10.86
C ILE A 218 15.81 -13.70 10.64
N ASN A 219 16.18 -14.97 10.54
CA ASN A 219 17.58 -15.36 10.40
C ASN A 219 18.16 -14.96 9.04
N LEU A 220 17.39 -15.06 7.95
CA LEU A 220 17.85 -14.60 6.63
C LEU A 220 17.95 -13.08 6.56
N PHE A 221 17.00 -12.35 7.14
CA PHE A 221 17.04 -10.89 7.18
C PHE A 221 18.24 -10.39 8.01
N LEU A 222 18.47 -10.97 9.19
CA LEU A 222 19.63 -10.65 10.02
C LEU A 222 20.94 -10.99 9.32
N ALA A 223 21.02 -12.14 8.63
CA ALA A 223 22.21 -12.50 7.87
C ALA A 223 22.53 -11.46 6.78
N VAL A 224 21.54 -11.09 5.96
CA VAL A 224 21.72 -10.07 4.91
C VAL A 224 22.07 -8.70 5.52
N LEU A 225 21.47 -8.33 6.66
CA LEU A 225 21.78 -7.08 7.33
C LEU A 225 23.23 -7.08 7.86
N CYS A 226 23.65 -8.17 8.49
CA CYS A 226 25.03 -8.34 8.98
C CYS A 226 26.03 -8.32 7.83
N ASP A 227 25.77 -9.00 6.71
CA ASP A 227 26.66 -9.00 5.56
C ASP A 227 26.78 -7.60 4.95
N ASN A 228 25.67 -6.86 4.82
CA ASN A 228 25.71 -5.49 4.32
C ASN A 228 26.41 -4.53 5.30
N PHE A 229 26.23 -4.71 6.61
CA PHE A 229 26.91 -3.89 7.61
C PHE A 229 28.41 -4.18 7.64
N ASN A 230 28.81 -5.45 7.60
CA ASN A 230 30.21 -5.87 7.51
C ASN A 230 30.87 -5.36 6.23
N MET A 231 30.16 -5.39 5.10
CA MET A 231 30.65 -4.85 3.83
C MET A 231 30.79 -3.32 3.89
N ALA A 232 29.88 -2.62 4.56
CA ALA A 232 30.00 -1.18 4.76
C ALA A 232 31.20 -0.82 5.66
N ASP A 233 31.42 -1.59 6.74
CA ASP A 233 32.53 -1.38 7.69
C ASP A 233 33.89 -1.69 7.02
N SER A 234 33.99 -2.78 6.26
CA SER A 234 35.20 -3.11 5.50
C SER A 234 35.52 -2.07 4.43
N ASN A 235 34.50 -1.53 3.76
CA ASN A 235 34.70 -0.48 2.76
C ASN A 235 35.21 0.82 3.39
N ALA A 236 34.74 1.14 4.61
CA ALA A 236 35.22 2.29 5.38
C ALA A 236 36.70 2.13 5.81
N GLU A 237 37.11 0.94 6.26
CA GLU A 237 38.50 0.66 6.64
C GLU A 237 39.47 0.64 5.44
N ASN A 238 39.04 0.06 4.32
CA ASN A 238 39.87 -0.06 3.11
C ASN A 238 39.97 1.25 2.30
N GLY A 239 39.26 2.31 2.71
CA GLY A 239 39.19 3.58 1.98
C GLY A 239 38.58 3.43 0.59
N GLU A 240 37.84 2.34 0.34
CA GLU A 240 37.15 2.13 -0.93
C GLU A 240 35.97 3.09 -1.01
N PRO A 241 35.76 3.77 -2.15
CA PRO A 241 34.67 4.71 -2.27
C PRO A 241 33.35 3.96 -2.07
N GLU A 242 32.60 4.33 -1.03
CA GLU A 242 31.18 3.99 -0.88
C GLU A 242 30.52 4.07 -2.26
N GLY A 243 29.91 2.94 -2.67
CA GLY A 243 29.60 2.59 -4.06
C GLY A 243 29.31 3.77 -4.99
N VAL A 244 30.12 3.87 -6.05
CA VAL A 244 30.03 4.78 -7.22
C VAL A 244 28.97 5.86 -7.03
N ASP A 245 29.27 6.83 -6.17
CA ASP A 245 28.46 8.02 -6.05
C ASP A 245 28.66 8.83 -7.33
N GLY A 246 27.80 8.59 -8.33
CA GLY A 246 27.80 9.30 -9.59
C GLY A 246 27.78 10.81 -9.40
N GLU A 247 27.33 11.30 -8.23
CA GLU A 247 27.43 12.70 -7.80
C GLU A 247 28.86 13.14 -7.45
N LYS A 248 29.66 12.32 -6.75
CA LYS A 248 31.07 12.66 -6.44
C LYS A 248 31.90 12.68 -7.72
N GLU A 249 31.67 11.73 -8.63
CA GLU A 249 32.33 11.71 -9.94
C GLU A 249 31.91 12.93 -10.77
N THR A 250 30.60 13.20 -10.88
CA THR A 250 30.11 14.37 -11.62
C THR A 250 30.57 15.68 -10.99
N ALA A 251 30.65 15.80 -9.66
CA ALA A 251 31.16 17.00 -8.98
C ALA A 251 32.66 17.21 -9.19
N LYS A 252 33.46 16.13 -9.19
CA LYS A 252 34.90 16.19 -9.48
C LYS A 252 35.16 16.54 -10.95
N GLU A 253 34.43 15.91 -11.86
CA GLU A 253 34.49 16.23 -13.29
C GLU A 253 33.97 17.66 -13.56
N LEU A 254 32.92 18.10 -12.87
CA LEU A 254 32.36 19.46 -12.98
C LEU A 254 33.41 20.54 -12.69
N LEU A 255 34.24 20.36 -11.66
CA LEU A 255 35.28 21.32 -11.32
C LEU A 255 36.32 21.49 -12.44
N THR A 256 36.69 20.39 -13.10
CA THR A 256 37.73 20.35 -14.15
C THR A 256 37.21 20.70 -15.54
N LEU A 257 35.90 20.63 -15.76
CA LEU A 257 35.29 20.98 -17.04
C LEU A 257 35.45 22.47 -17.36
N THR A 258 35.93 22.73 -18.57
CA THR A 258 36.00 24.03 -19.23
C THR A 258 35.33 23.93 -20.60
N GLN A 259 34.66 25.00 -21.04
CA GLN A 259 33.83 24.97 -22.25
C GLN A 259 34.09 26.21 -23.10
N SER A 260 34.14 26.02 -24.42
CA SER A 260 34.39 27.10 -25.40
C SER A 260 33.12 27.85 -25.82
N ASN A 261 31.97 27.17 -25.83
CA ASN A 261 30.70 27.78 -26.21
C ASN A 261 30.20 28.74 -25.11
N PRO A 262 29.81 29.98 -25.43
CA PRO A 262 29.47 30.99 -24.42
C PRO A 262 28.22 30.61 -23.60
N ILE A 263 27.21 30.02 -24.23
CA ILE A 263 25.98 29.57 -23.56
C ILE A 263 26.29 28.42 -22.60
N ARG A 264 27.08 27.44 -23.05
CA ARG A 264 27.44 26.29 -22.22
C ARG A 264 28.37 26.69 -21.07
N ALA A 265 29.28 27.62 -21.30
CA ALA A 265 30.15 28.19 -20.27
C ALA A 265 29.33 28.95 -19.21
N ALA A 266 28.31 29.71 -19.62
CA ALA A 266 27.40 30.38 -18.69
C ALA A 266 26.58 29.39 -17.85
N CYS A 267 25.98 28.36 -18.46
CA CYS A 267 25.26 27.31 -17.72
C CYS A 267 26.18 26.57 -16.75
N LEU A 268 27.39 26.20 -17.19
CA LEU A 268 28.39 25.56 -16.35
C LEU A 268 28.82 26.44 -15.17
N TRP A 269 28.97 27.76 -15.41
CA TRP A 269 29.28 28.72 -14.35
C TRP A 269 28.18 28.75 -13.29
N VAL A 270 26.91 28.76 -13.69
CA VAL A 270 25.76 28.70 -12.76
C VAL A 270 25.77 27.40 -11.96
N CYS A 271 26.00 26.24 -12.60
CA CYS A 271 26.05 24.94 -11.93
C CYS A 271 27.14 24.85 -10.85
N LYS A 272 28.24 25.60 -10.99
CA LYS A 272 29.34 25.63 -10.00
C LYS A 272 28.99 26.44 -8.76
N GLN A 273 27.95 27.27 -8.78
CA GLN A 273 27.63 28.17 -7.68
C GLN A 273 26.84 27.48 -6.57
N ALA A 274 27.27 27.64 -5.32
CA ALA A 274 26.57 27.09 -4.16
C ALA A 274 25.19 27.74 -3.94
N TRP A 275 25.04 29.04 -4.24
CA TRP A 275 23.78 29.77 -4.08
C TRP A 275 22.67 29.21 -4.98
N PHE A 276 23.02 28.78 -6.20
CA PHE A 276 22.07 28.24 -7.17
C PHE A 276 21.38 27.02 -6.59
N ASN A 277 22.18 26.10 -6.03
CA ASN A 277 21.64 24.98 -5.31
C ASN A 277 20.71 25.48 -4.19
N HIS A 278 21.18 26.34 -3.27
CA HIS A 278 20.38 26.80 -2.12
C HIS A 278 18.98 27.32 -2.51
N VAL A 279 18.89 28.09 -3.59
CA VAL A 279 17.63 28.57 -4.16
C VAL A 279 16.71 27.41 -4.53
N ILE A 280 17.19 26.42 -5.30
CA ILE A 280 16.39 25.25 -5.70
C ILE A 280 15.82 24.51 -4.49
N PHE A 281 16.59 24.33 -3.43
CA PHE A 281 16.09 23.66 -2.22
C PHE A 281 14.99 24.44 -1.52
N VAL A 282 15.15 25.77 -1.41
CA VAL A 282 14.08 26.62 -0.88
C VAL A 282 12.83 26.48 -1.75
N CYS A 283 12.97 26.41 -3.07
CA CYS A 283 11.85 26.16 -3.99
C CYS A 283 11.22 24.77 -3.77
N ILE A 284 12.00 23.71 -3.50
CA ILE A 284 11.44 22.37 -3.20
C ILE A 284 10.65 22.39 -1.89
N CYS A 285 11.20 22.99 -0.83
CA CYS A 285 10.52 23.12 0.45
C CYS A 285 9.24 23.95 0.32
N LEU A 286 9.31 25.08 -0.40
CA LEU A 286 8.15 25.91 -0.68
C LEU A 286 7.09 25.15 -1.48
N ASN A 287 7.48 24.44 -2.54
CA ASN A 287 6.57 23.61 -3.33
C ASN A 287 5.90 22.53 -2.47
N THR A 288 6.65 21.91 -1.57
CA THR A 288 6.13 20.90 -0.64
C THR A 288 5.07 21.49 0.31
N ILE A 289 5.31 22.69 0.83
CA ILE A 289 4.35 23.41 1.69
C ILE A 289 3.10 23.80 0.88
N LEU A 290 3.26 24.30 -0.35
CA LEU A 290 2.13 24.65 -1.21
C LEU A 290 1.27 23.42 -1.53
N MET A 291 1.89 22.25 -1.70
CA MET A 291 1.22 20.97 -1.95
C MET A 291 0.45 20.42 -0.74
N MET A 292 0.72 20.89 0.49
CA MET A 292 -0.05 20.51 1.68
C MET A 292 -1.43 21.21 1.74
N GLY A 293 -1.62 22.28 0.95
CA GLY A 293 -2.91 22.96 0.86
C GLY A 293 -3.96 22.14 0.12
N VAL A 294 -5.18 22.07 0.64
CA VAL A 294 -6.33 21.51 -0.08
C VAL A 294 -6.73 22.48 -1.19
N VAL A 295 -6.46 22.12 -2.44
CA VAL A 295 -6.73 22.99 -3.60
C VAL A 295 -7.97 22.49 -4.33
N ARG A 296 -9.14 23.03 -3.97
CA ARG A 296 -10.35 22.93 -4.81
C ARG A 296 -10.92 24.33 -5.05
N PRO A 297 -11.07 24.78 -6.30
CA PRO A 297 -11.70 26.07 -6.56
C PRO A 297 -13.18 26.02 -6.18
N GLN A 298 -13.68 27.12 -5.60
CA GLN A 298 -15.11 27.26 -5.30
C GLN A 298 -15.93 27.21 -6.61
N PRO A 299 -17.06 26.48 -6.66
CA PRO A 299 -17.91 26.45 -7.84
C PRO A 299 -18.47 27.85 -8.14
N GLY A 300 -18.57 28.19 -9.42
CA GLY A 300 -19.18 29.44 -9.86
C GLY A 300 -20.66 29.53 -9.47
N TYR A 301 -21.20 30.75 -9.37
CA TYR A 301 -22.60 30.98 -9.02
C TYR A 301 -23.52 30.22 -9.99
N GLY A 302 -24.33 29.29 -9.48
CA GLY A 302 -25.26 28.46 -10.27
C GLY A 302 -24.76 27.07 -10.68
N GLN A 303 -23.54 26.66 -10.29
CA GLN A 303 -23.05 25.29 -10.54
C GLN A 303 -23.43 24.33 -9.40
N THR A 304 -23.79 23.10 -9.75
CA THR A 304 -24.16 22.05 -8.79
C THR A 304 -22.97 21.69 -7.90
N VAL A 305 -23.09 21.99 -6.61
CA VAL A 305 -22.17 21.53 -5.57
C VAL A 305 -22.37 20.02 -5.42
N ASP A 306 -21.29 19.25 -5.47
CA ASP A 306 -21.33 17.81 -5.21
C ASP A 306 -21.88 17.59 -3.78
N SER A 307 -22.91 16.76 -3.63
CA SER A 307 -23.69 16.64 -2.39
C SER A 307 -22.86 16.12 -1.20
N ASN A 308 -21.67 15.57 -1.47
CA ASN A 308 -20.76 15.04 -0.47
C ASN A 308 -19.69 16.05 0.00
N LEU A 309 -19.61 17.25 -0.59
CA LEU A 309 -18.60 18.25 -0.26
C LEU A 309 -19.19 19.40 0.57
N ARG A 310 -18.50 19.78 1.66
CA ARG A 310 -18.88 20.89 2.54
C ARG A 310 -18.21 22.18 2.11
N ALA A 311 -18.70 23.32 2.60
CA ALA A 311 -18.21 24.65 2.24
C ALA A 311 -16.71 24.87 2.50
N TYR A 312 -16.15 24.23 3.54
CA TYR A 312 -14.72 24.30 3.87
C TYR A 312 -13.82 23.39 2.99
N ASP A 313 -14.41 22.52 2.16
CA ASP A 313 -13.66 21.73 1.17
C ASP A 313 -13.27 22.57 -0.05
N TYR A 314 -13.81 23.80 -0.15
CA TYR A 314 -13.55 24.75 -1.22
C TYR A 314 -12.66 25.88 -0.73
N MET A 315 -11.66 26.22 -1.54
CA MET A 315 -10.74 27.31 -1.29
C MET A 315 -11.23 28.57 -2.00
N TRP A 316 -10.98 29.73 -1.39
CA TRP A 316 -11.29 31.03 -1.99
C TRP A 316 -10.65 31.15 -3.37
N MET A 317 -11.44 31.58 -4.38
CA MET A 317 -11.06 31.64 -5.78
C MET A 317 -9.73 32.38 -6.03
N GLU A 318 -9.51 33.52 -5.39
CA GLU A 318 -8.25 34.28 -5.54
C GLU A 318 -7.04 33.52 -4.99
N LEU A 319 -7.22 32.83 -3.87
CA LEU A 319 -6.19 31.99 -3.28
C LEU A 319 -5.89 30.76 -4.17
N TYR A 320 -6.89 30.24 -4.88
CA TYR A 320 -6.71 29.16 -5.85
C TYR A 320 -5.82 29.60 -7.02
N TRP A 321 -6.15 30.70 -7.68
CA TRP A 321 -5.37 31.17 -8.83
C TRP A 321 -3.96 31.59 -8.45
N THR A 322 -3.77 32.18 -7.26
CA THR A 322 -2.43 32.49 -6.76
C THR A 322 -1.61 31.23 -6.49
N LEU A 323 -2.17 30.21 -5.84
CA LEU A 323 -1.49 28.93 -5.61
C LEU A 323 -1.19 28.19 -6.92
N PHE A 324 -2.12 28.24 -7.89
CA PHE A 324 -1.91 27.69 -9.22
C PHE A 324 -0.74 28.39 -9.94
N ALA A 325 -0.73 29.72 -9.94
CA ALA A 325 0.35 30.52 -10.53
C ALA A 325 1.70 30.24 -9.86
N LEU A 326 1.73 30.12 -8.53
CA LEU A 326 2.94 29.77 -7.79
C LEU A 326 3.46 28.36 -8.13
N ASN A 327 2.58 27.36 -8.23
CA ASN A 327 2.97 26.01 -8.65
C ASN A 327 3.46 25.98 -10.11
N ALA A 328 2.85 26.76 -11.00
CA ALA A 328 3.32 26.92 -12.37
C ALA A 328 4.71 27.59 -12.42
N ALA A 329 4.92 28.65 -11.64
CA ALA A 329 6.21 29.33 -11.53
C ALA A 329 7.31 28.41 -10.97
N LEU A 330 7.01 27.63 -9.94
CA LEU A 330 7.95 26.65 -9.37
C LEU A 330 8.26 25.53 -10.37
N THR A 331 7.26 25.04 -11.10
CA THR A 331 7.47 24.04 -12.17
C THR A 331 8.40 24.59 -13.25
N PHE A 332 8.22 25.86 -13.64
CA PHE A 332 9.11 26.55 -14.57
C PHE A 332 10.54 26.68 -14.02
N ILE A 333 10.72 27.01 -12.74
CA ILE A 333 12.05 27.05 -12.09
C ILE A 333 12.74 25.68 -12.20
N PHE A 334 12.04 24.58 -11.96
CA PHE A 334 12.64 23.25 -12.07
C PHE A 334 12.95 22.84 -13.53
N VAL A 335 12.12 23.25 -14.49
CA VAL A 335 12.45 23.08 -15.92
C VAL A 335 13.74 23.82 -16.27
N CYS A 336 13.86 25.07 -15.82
CA CYS A 336 15.06 25.87 -16.02
C CYS A 336 16.29 25.22 -15.35
N GLU A 337 16.15 24.74 -14.12
CA GLU A 337 17.22 24.03 -13.40
C GLU A 337 17.72 22.82 -14.19
N SER A 338 16.81 21.89 -14.52
CA SER A 338 17.13 20.67 -15.28
C SER A 338 17.78 21.02 -16.62
N THR A 339 17.30 22.05 -17.31
CA THR A 339 17.86 22.51 -18.59
C THR A 339 19.26 23.10 -18.43
N ILE A 340 19.49 23.95 -17.42
CA ILE A 340 20.80 24.54 -17.12
C ILE A 340 21.81 23.44 -16.81
N LYS A 341 21.44 22.47 -15.96
CA LYS A 341 22.29 21.33 -15.62
C LYS A 341 22.58 20.45 -16.84
N LEU A 342 21.57 20.13 -17.64
CA LEU A 342 21.74 19.30 -18.84
C LEU A 342 22.67 19.96 -19.87
N LEU A 343 22.53 21.26 -20.11
CA LEU A 343 23.39 22.00 -21.03
C LEU A 343 24.81 22.17 -20.47
N GLY A 344 24.94 22.51 -19.19
CA GLY A 344 26.24 22.72 -18.53
C GLY A 344 27.09 21.44 -18.49
N LEU A 345 26.57 20.39 -17.86
CA LEU A 345 27.25 19.09 -17.70
C LEU A 345 27.36 18.34 -19.04
N GLY A 346 26.37 18.51 -19.92
CA GLY A 346 26.19 17.69 -21.11
C GLY A 346 25.54 16.33 -20.79
N PRO A 347 24.92 15.67 -21.78
CA PRO A 347 24.04 14.53 -21.57
C PRO A 347 24.75 13.30 -20.97
N ARG A 348 26.01 13.05 -21.36
CA ARG A 348 26.77 11.89 -20.85
C ARG A 348 27.08 12.01 -19.37
N LEU A 349 27.50 13.19 -18.93
CA LEU A 349 27.84 13.43 -17.53
C LEU A 349 26.57 13.59 -16.68
N PHE A 350 25.53 14.19 -17.23
CA PHE A 350 24.24 14.34 -16.57
C PHE A 350 23.61 13.00 -16.18
N VAL A 351 23.62 12.01 -17.08
CA VAL A 351 22.98 10.70 -16.85
C VAL A 351 23.78 9.80 -15.89
N LYS A 352 25.06 10.08 -15.64
CA LYS A 352 25.84 9.37 -14.61
C LYS A 352 25.29 9.58 -13.20
N ASP A 353 24.69 10.73 -12.93
CA ASP A 353 24.08 11.04 -11.65
C ASP A 353 22.58 10.69 -11.68
N LEU A 354 22.22 9.62 -10.96
CA LEU A 354 20.84 9.15 -10.85
C LEU A 354 19.88 10.21 -10.30
N TYR A 355 20.37 11.15 -9.49
CA TYR A 355 19.54 12.22 -8.94
C TYR A 355 19.17 13.27 -9.99
N ASN A 356 20.07 13.56 -10.94
CA ASN A 356 19.78 14.42 -12.08
C ASN A 356 18.76 13.77 -13.03
N VAL A 357 18.87 12.46 -13.25
CA VAL A 357 17.88 11.69 -14.05
C VAL A 357 16.51 11.71 -13.35
N PHE A 358 16.47 11.43 -12.05
CA PHE A 358 15.25 11.49 -11.25
C PHE A 358 14.60 12.88 -11.27
N ASP A 359 15.41 13.95 -11.20
CA ASP A 359 14.92 15.33 -11.28
C ASP A 359 14.17 15.58 -12.59
N VAL A 360 14.76 15.20 -13.74
CA VAL A 360 14.14 15.35 -15.06
C VAL A 360 12.83 14.57 -15.18
N VAL A 361 12.76 13.35 -14.63
CA VAL A 361 11.52 12.57 -14.63
C VAL A 361 10.41 13.31 -13.86
N VAL A 362 10.72 13.83 -12.67
CA VAL A 362 9.75 14.57 -11.86
C VAL A 362 9.36 15.90 -12.52
N VAL A 363 10.30 16.58 -13.21
CA VAL A 363 10.00 17.79 -14.00
C VAL A 363 9.05 17.46 -15.15
N PHE A 364 9.33 16.39 -15.90
CA PHE A 364 8.53 15.97 -17.03
C PHE A 364 7.08 15.66 -16.63
N VAL A 365 6.89 14.87 -15.56
CA VAL A 365 5.55 14.57 -15.03
C VAL A 365 4.84 15.85 -14.57
N SER A 366 5.56 16.76 -13.92
CA SER A 366 5.01 18.05 -13.46
C SER A 366 4.56 18.95 -14.61
N VAL A 367 5.30 18.96 -15.73
CA VAL A 367 4.94 19.70 -16.94
C VAL A 367 3.72 19.09 -17.62
N LEU A 368 3.67 17.76 -17.78
CA LEU A 368 2.50 17.08 -18.34
C LEU A 368 1.25 17.40 -17.53
N GLU A 369 1.34 17.33 -16.20
CA GLU A 369 0.22 17.64 -15.33
C GLU A 369 -0.24 19.10 -15.48
N LEU A 370 0.70 20.05 -15.51
CA LEU A 370 0.39 21.47 -15.71
C LEU A 370 -0.30 21.70 -17.06
N ILE A 371 0.16 21.03 -18.12
CA ILE A 371 -0.48 21.09 -19.45
C ILE A 371 -1.92 20.57 -19.37
N PHE A 372 -2.14 19.41 -18.73
CA PHE A 372 -3.50 18.86 -18.56
C PHE A 372 -4.41 19.79 -17.74
N GLU A 373 -3.87 20.44 -16.70
CA GLU A 373 -4.63 21.37 -15.87
C GLU A 373 -5.01 22.65 -16.65
N ILE A 374 -4.08 23.20 -17.45
CA ILE A 374 -4.34 24.33 -18.34
C ILE A 374 -5.40 23.96 -19.39
N LEU A 375 -5.26 22.82 -20.06
CA LEU A 375 -6.21 22.35 -21.06
C LEU A 375 -7.63 22.19 -20.47
N LYS A 376 -7.73 21.70 -19.23
CA LYS A 376 -9.01 21.57 -18.53
C LYS A 376 -9.67 22.94 -18.32
N HIS A 377 -8.92 23.94 -17.85
CA HIS A 377 -9.44 25.30 -17.66
C HIS A 377 -9.85 25.96 -18.98
N THR A 378 -9.04 25.83 -20.04
CA THR A 378 -9.41 26.36 -21.36
C THR A 378 -10.67 25.68 -21.92
N SER A 379 -10.84 24.38 -21.69
CA SER A 379 -12.03 23.65 -22.15
C SER A 379 -13.31 24.05 -21.40
N SER A 380 -13.22 24.40 -20.12
CA SER A 380 -14.37 24.91 -19.36
C SER A 380 -14.80 26.31 -19.78
N ASP A 381 -13.86 27.17 -20.19
CA ASP A 381 -14.15 28.52 -20.66
C ASP A 381 -14.78 28.53 -22.06
N LEU A 382 -14.45 27.56 -22.92
CA LEU A 382 -15.13 27.41 -24.22
C LEU A 382 -16.58 26.89 -24.07
N GLY A 383 -16.87 26.10 -23.03
CA GLY A 383 -18.20 25.55 -22.78
C GLY A 383 -19.22 26.57 -22.25
N SER A 384 -18.76 27.68 -21.67
CA SER A 384 -19.63 28.79 -21.19
C SER A 384 -19.86 29.88 -22.24
N ALA A 385 -19.17 29.82 -23.38
CA ALA A 385 -19.25 30.80 -24.47
C ALA A 385 -20.28 30.45 -25.57
N VAL A 386 -21.10 29.41 -25.39
CA VAL A 386 -22.24 29.11 -26.28
C VAL A 386 -23.50 29.75 -25.66
N PRO A 387 -24.02 30.86 -26.21
CA PRO A 387 -25.35 31.32 -25.85
C PRO A 387 -26.36 30.34 -26.48
N GLY A 388 -27.16 29.70 -25.63
CA GLY A 388 -28.40 29.05 -26.06
C GLY A 388 -29.47 30.08 -26.38
#